data_AF-A0AB33BPN6-F1
#
_entry.id   AF-A0AB33BPN6-F1
#
_cell.length_a   1.000
_cell.length_b   1.000
_cell.length_c   1.000
_cell.angle_alpha   90.00
_cell.angle_beta   90.00
_cell.angle_gamma   90.00
#
_symmetry.space_group_name_H-M   'P 1'
#
loop_
_entity.id
_entity.type
_entity.pdbx_description
1 polymer ?
#
loop_
_entity_poly.entity_id
_entity_poly.type
_entity_poly.pdbx_seq_one_letter_code
_entity_poly.pdbx_strand_id
1 'polypeptide(L)'
;MSRAAFWWAYLDVFIIVFIIDFFINLTDLKNVTSGMAYFVELFLSLIVFILGIGVITATCRRLHDTNKSAWWFWLHLIPFAGSIALLVLCAMPTINTDNRFGQPDVAFLNKLE
;
A
#
# COMPACT_ATOMS: atom_id res chain seq x y z
N MET A 1 -8.05 -7.56 8.21
CA MET A 1 -6.98 -6.65 8.69
C MET A 1 -7.63 -5.45 9.40
N SER A 2 -7.14 -4.93 10.54
CA SER A 2 -7.79 -3.80 11.26
C SER A 2 -7.52 -2.46 10.57
N ARG A 3 -8.50 -1.56 10.38
CA ARG A 3 -8.33 -0.35 9.54
C ARG A 3 -7.09 0.47 9.93
N ALA A 4 -6.84 0.63 11.22
CA ALA A 4 -5.66 1.30 11.75
C ALA A 4 -4.34 0.69 11.22
N ALA A 5 -4.19 -0.63 11.25
CA ALA A 5 -2.97 -1.30 10.77
C ALA A 5 -2.69 -1.03 9.29
N PHE A 6 -3.72 -0.83 8.46
CA PHE A 6 -3.52 -0.48 7.05
C PHE A 6 -3.07 0.98 6.89
N TRP A 7 -3.72 1.91 7.58
CA TRP A 7 -3.37 3.32 7.49
C TRP A 7 -2.00 3.63 8.08
N TRP A 8 -1.61 2.96 9.17
CA TRP A 8 -0.25 3.06 9.72
C TRP A 8 0.79 2.50 8.75
N ALA A 9 0.59 1.30 8.21
CA ALA A 9 1.51 0.74 7.21
C ALA A 9 1.63 1.62 5.95
N TYR A 10 0.52 2.21 5.49
CA TYR A 10 0.53 3.13 4.35
C TYR A 10 1.30 4.42 4.67
N LEU A 11 1.08 4.98 5.86
CA LEU A 11 1.78 6.17 6.33
C LEU A 11 3.28 5.91 6.52
N ASP A 12 3.66 4.78 7.10
CA ASP A 12 5.06 4.39 7.30
C ASP A 12 5.79 4.30 5.96
N VAL A 13 5.20 3.63 4.97
CA VAL A 13 5.77 3.54 3.62
C VAL A 13 5.86 4.92 2.97
N PHE A 14 4.82 5.75 3.10
CA PHE A 14 4.84 7.11 2.56
C PHE A 14 5.98 7.95 3.14
N ILE A 15 6.19 7.91 4.45
CA ILE A 15 7.28 8.62 5.13
C ILE A 15 8.65 8.10 4.66
N ILE A 16 8.84 6.78 4.59
CA ILE A 16 10.11 6.19 4.15
C ILE A 16 10.45 6.62 2.73
N VAL A 17 9.49 6.52 1.80
CA VAL A 17 9.69 6.93 0.40
C VAL A 17 9.96 8.43 0.30
N PHE A 18 9.21 9.25 1.04
CA PHE A 18 9.41 10.70 1.07
C PHE A 18 10.82 11.08 1.55
N ILE A 19 11.31 10.42 2.61
CA ILE A 19 12.66 10.64 3.14
C ILE A 19 13.72 10.25 2.09
N ILE A 20 13.59 9.07 1.48
CA ILE A 20 14.52 8.60 0.44
C ILE A 20 14.57 9.60 -0.72
N ASP A 21 13.41 10.00 -1.26
CA ASP A 21 13.33 10.95 -2.37
C ASP A 21 13.89 12.32 -1.97
N PHE A 22 13.60 12.80 -0.77
CA PHE A 22 14.13 14.07 -0.28
C PHE A 22 15.66 14.07 -0.30
N PHE A 23 16.31 13.02 0.21
CA PHE A 23 17.77 12.92 0.22
C PHE A 23 18.37 12.74 -1.18
N ILE A 24 17.73 11.96 -2.07
CA ILE A 24 18.18 11.81 -3.46
C ILE A 24 18.18 13.17 -4.18
N ASN A 25 17.12 13.96 -4.01
CA ASN A 25 17.02 15.27 -4.67
C ASN A 25 17.91 16.34 -4.02
N LEU A 26 18.22 16.23 -2.71
CA LEU A 26 19.17 17.14 -2.04
C LEU A 26 20.63 16.93 -2.44
N THR A 27 21.03 15.69 -2.68
CA THR A 27 22.44 15.31 -2.92
C THR A 27 22.85 15.43 -4.38
N ASP A 28 21.94 15.87 -5.25
CA ASP A 28 22.07 15.90 -6.70
C ASP A 28 22.65 14.61 -7.28
N LEU A 29 22.39 13.47 -6.62
CA LEU A 29 22.87 12.14 -7.01
C LEU A 29 22.53 11.83 -8.48
N LYS A 30 21.42 12.41 -8.97
CA LYS A 30 20.95 12.29 -10.36
C LYS A 30 21.91 12.92 -11.40
N ASN A 31 22.67 13.96 -11.01
CA ASN A 31 23.61 14.65 -11.89
C ASN A 31 25.07 14.20 -11.68
N VAL A 32 25.34 13.36 -10.67
CA VAL A 32 26.67 12.80 -10.44
C VAL A 32 26.92 11.66 -11.42
N THR A 33 27.67 11.93 -12.49
CA THR A 33 28.09 10.92 -13.49
C THR A 33 29.25 10.05 -12.97
N SER A 34 29.05 9.36 -11.86
CA SER A 34 29.98 8.35 -11.35
C SER A 34 29.31 6.97 -11.32
N GLY A 35 30.06 5.91 -11.63
CA GLY A 35 29.54 4.55 -11.57
C GLY A 35 28.92 4.20 -10.21
N MET A 36 29.53 4.68 -9.12
CA MET A 36 29.03 4.48 -7.75
C MET A 36 27.65 5.14 -7.52
N ALA A 37 27.44 6.35 -8.03
CA ALA A 37 26.15 7.05 -7.88
C ALA A 37 25.00 6.28 -8.53
N TYR A 38 25.21 5.73 -9.74
CA TYR A 38 24.21 4.90 -10.41
C TYR A 38 23.88 3.62 -9.64
N PHE A 39 24.88 2.96 -9.02
CA PHE A 39 24.62 1.79 -8.18
C PHE A 39 23.77 2.13 -6.95
N VAL A 40 24.04 3.26 -6.30
CA VAL A 40 23.26 3.73 -5.14
C VAL A 40 21.82 4.06 -5.55
N GLU A 41 21.64 4.79 -6.66
CA GLU A 41 20.31 5.13 -7.18
C GLU A 41 19.49 3.88 -7.54
N LEU A 42 20.11 2.91 -8.25
CA LEU A 42 19.46 1.65 -8.59
C LEU A 42 19.04 0.89 -7.32
N PHE A 43 19.91 0.81 -6.32
CA PHE A 43 19.62 0.12 -5.08
C PHE A 43 18.46 0.76 -4.30
N LEU A 44 18.44 2.09 -4.19
CA LEU A 44 17.34 2.83 -3.55
C LEU A 44 16.02 2.67 -4.32
N SER A 45 16.07 2.71 -5.65
CA SER A 45 14.91 2.47 -6.51
C SER A 45 14.32 1.06 -6.31
N LEU A 46 15.16 0.04 -6.16
CA LEU A 46 14.71 -1.33 -5.86
C LEU A 46 14.02 -1.43 -4.50
N ILE A 47 14.51 -0.74 -3.48
CA ILE A 47 13.86 -0.67 -2.16
C ILE A 47 12.47 -0.07 -2.29
N VAL A 48 12.34 1.08 -2.96
CA VAL A 48 11.05 1.75 -3.20
C VAL A 48 10.10 0.85 -3.99
N PHE A 49 10.61 0.13 -4.99
CA PHE A 49 9.83 -0.82 -5.79
C PHE A 49 9.25 -1.95 -4.94
N ILE A 50 10.05 -2.56 -4.06
CA ILE A 50 9.59 -3.63 -3.15
C ILE A 50 8.54 -3.10 -2.18
N LEU A 51 8.74 -1.91 -1.61
CA LEU A 51 7.76 -1.26 -0.75
C LEU A 51 6.44 -0.99 -1.49
N GLY A 52 6.52 -0.57 -2.77
CA GLY A 52 5.37 -0.38 -3.65
C GLY A 52 4.55 -1.66 -3.82
N ILE A 53 5.20 -2.81 -4.07
CA ILE A 53 4.51 -4.11 -4.15
C ILE A 53 3.80 -4.44 -2.82
N GLY A 54 4.43 -4.12 -1.69
CA GLY A 54 3.83 -4.27 -0.36
C GLY A 54 2.52 -3.48 -0.22
N VAL A 55 2.51 -2.21 -0.63
CA VAL A 55 1.31 -1.34 -0.61
C VAL A 55 0.21 -1.87 -1.51
N ILE A 56 0.55 -2.34 -2.72
CA ILE A 56 -0.42 -2.94 -3.65
C ILE A 56 -1.05 -4.18 -3.01
N THR A 57 -0.23 -5.06 -2.42
CA THR A 57 -0.69 -6.29 -1.78
C THR A 57 -1.61 -5.99 -0.59
N ALA A 58 -1.25 -5.01 0.24
CA ALA A 58 -2.06 -4.56 1.36
C ALA A 58 -3.41 -3.96 0.89
N THR A 59 -3.40 -3.21 -0.20
CA THR A 59 -4.59 -2.61 -0.81
C THR A 59 -5.51 -3.68 -1.40
N CYS A 60 -4.98 -4.67 -2.10
CA CYS A 60 -5.74 -5.83 -2.58
C CYS A 60 -6.40 -6.58 -1.42
N ARG A 61 -5.68 -6.80 -0.33
CA ARG A 61 -6.23 -7.43 0.88
C ARG A 61 -7.37 -6.59 1.48
N ARG A 62 -7.24 -5.26 1.49
CA ARG A 62 -8.32 -4.36 1.93
C ARG A 62 -9.54 -4.42 1.06
N LEU A 63 -9.37 -4.40 -0.25
CA LEU A 63 -10.47 -4.52 -1.19
C LEU A 63 -11.20 -5.85 -0.96
N HIS A 64 -10.46 -6.95 -0.78
CA HIS A 64 -11.05 -8.25 -0.47
C HIS A 64 -11.76 -8.27 0.90
N ASP A 65 -11.21 -7.62 1.93
CA ASP A 65 -11.87 -7.45 3.24
C ASP A 65 -13.22 -6.68 3.11
N THR A 66 -13.39 -5.86 2.07
CA THR A 66 -14.65 -5.14 1.76
C THR A 66 -15.54 -5.83 0.71
N ASN A 67 -15.28 -7.13 0.42
CA ASN A 67 -15.98 -7.92 -0.60
C ASN A 67 -15.91 -7.29 -2.02
N LYS A 68 -14.85 -6.53 -2.31
CA LYS A 68 -14.55 -5.95 -3.63
C LYS A 68 -13.40 -6.73 -4.27
N SER A 69 -13.38 -6.83 -5.59
CA SER A 69 -12.27 -7.49 -6.30
C SER A 69 -11.01 -6.61 -6.29
N ALA A 70 -9.83 -7.23 -6.34
CA ALA A 70 -8.56 -6.51 -6.52
C ALA A 70 -8.51 -5.66 -7.81
N TRP A 71 -9.41 -5.91 -8.78
CA TRP A 71 -9.55 -5.12 -9.99
C TRP A 71 -9.86 -3.64 -9.75
N TRP A 72 -10.45 -3.29 -8.60
CA TRP A 72 -10.67 -1.90 -8.23
C TRP A 72 -9.37 -1.11 -8.05
N PHE A 73 -8.23 -1.79 -7.84
CA PHE A 73 -6.91 -1.16 -7.80
C PHE A 73 -6.56 -0.43 -9.11
N TRP A 74 -7.07 -0.90 -10.25
CA TRP A 74 -6.83 -0.27 -11.56
C TRP A 74 -7.43 1.14 -11.66
N LEU A 75 -8.35 1.52 -10.76
CA LEU A 75 -8.79 2.91 -10.66
C LEU A 75 -7.61 3.85 -10.40
N HIS A 76 -6.53 3.40 -9.77
CA HIS A 76 -5.36 4.24 -9.51
C HIS A 76 -4.71 4.80 -10.80
N LEU A 77 -4.97 4.19 -11.97
CA LEU A 77 -4.53 4.73 -13.27
C LEU A 77 -5.28 6.01 -13.68
N ILE A 78 -6.47 6.25 -13.11
CA ILE A 78 -7.21 7.49 -13.32
C ILE A 78 -6.71 8.51 -12.28
N PRO A 79 -5.96 9.55 -12.70
CA PRO A 79 -5.41 10.51 -11.76
C PRO A 79 -6.52 11.26 -11.03
N PHE A 80 -6.28 11.57 -9.76
CA PHE A 80 -7.20 12.24 -8.82
C PHE A 80 -8.48 11.46 -8.50
N ALA A 81 -9.37 11.25 -9.48
CA ALA A 81 -10.66 10.60 -9.23
C ALA A 81 -10.48 9.15 -8.76
N GLY A 82 -9.55 8.43 -9.37
CA GLY A 82 -9.30 7.02 -9.06
C GLY A 82 -8.59 6.79 -7.73
N SER A 83 -7.64 7.67 -7.37
CA SER A 83 -6.97 7.62 -6.08
C SER A 83 -7.93 7.98 -4.94
N ILE A 84 -8.80 8.98 -5.12
CA ILE A 84 -9.86 9.31 -4.16
C ILE A 84 -10.84 8.15 -4.00
N ALA A 85 -11.30 7.55 -5.11
CA ALA A 85 -12.20 6.40 -5.06
C ALA A 85 -11.58 5.24 -4.27
N LEU A 86 -10.30 4.92 -4.49
CA LEU A 86 -9.60 3.89 -3.74
C LEU A 86 -9.43 4.22 -2.25
N LEU A 87 -9.13 5.48 -1.91
CA LEU A 87 -9.06 5.92 -0.51
C LEU A 87 -10.40 5.69 0.20
N VAL A 88 -11.51 6.05 -0.44
CA VAL A 88 -12.85 5.82 0.10
C VAL A 88 -13.14 4.32 0.24
N LEU A 89 -12.80 3.51 -0.77
CA LEU A 89 -12.96 2.06 -0.72
C LEU A 89 -12.17 1.42 0.42
N CYS A 90 -10.93 1.86 0.66
CA CYS A 90 -10.09 1.38 1.76
C CYS A 90 -10.53 1.89 3.14
N ALA A 91 -11.27 2.99 3.22
CA ALA A 91 -11.81 3.54 4.47
C ALA A 91 -13.10 2.83 4.93
N MET A 92 -13.77 2.10 4.04
CA MET A 92 -15.03 1.41 4.33
C MET A 92 -14.90 0.32 5.41
N PRO A 93 -16.02 0.00 6.09
CA PRO A 93 -16.10 -1.16 6.96
C PRO A 93 -15.81 -2.47 6.24
N THR A 94 -15.03 -3.33 6.91
CA THR A 94 -14.92 -4.74 6.56
C THR A 94 -16.30 -5.37 6.65
N ILE A 95 -16.67 -6.15 5.63
CA ILE A 95 -17.94 -6.86 5.58
C ILE A 95 -17.70 -8.24 6.17
N ASN A 96 -18.26 -8.49 7.36
CA ASN A 96 -18.07 -9.75 8.09
C ASN A 96 -19.07 -10.84 7.68
N THR A 97 -20.16 -10.47 7.01
CA THR A 97 -21.24 -11.36 6.59
C THR A 97 -21.21 -11.51 5.06
N ASP A 98 -21.06 -12.74 4.56
CA ASP A 98 -21.04 -13.07 3.12
C ASP A 98 -19.83 -12.51 2.32
N ASN A 99 -18.63 -12.56 2.91
CA ASN A 99 -17.40 -12.26 2.18
C ASN A 99 -16.96 -13.45 1.31
N ARG A 100 -17.00 -13.27 -0.02
CA ARG A 100 -16.56 -14.27 -1.01
C ARG A 100 -15.08 -14.65 -0.90
N PHE A 101 -14.27 -13.84 -0.22
CA PHE A 101 -12.82 -14.03 -0.06
C PHE A 101 -12.44 -14.64 1.30
N GLY A 102 -13.42 -15.01 2.12
CA GLY A 102 -13.23 -15.63 3.43
C GLY A 102 -13.87 -14.80 4.54
N GLN A 103 -14.60 -15.47 5.44
CA GLN A 103 -15.12 -14.84 6.64
C GLN A 103 -13.95 -14.56 7.61
N PRO A 104 -13.93 -13.40 8.28
CA PRO A 104 -13.08 -13.25 9.45
C PRO A 104 -13.47 -14.34 10.46
N ASP A 105 -12.49 -14.99 11.06
CA ASP A 105 -12.69 -16.09 12.02
C ASP A 105 -13.42 -15.58 13.27
N VAL A 106 -14.75 -15.50 13.18
CA VAL A 106 -15.66 -15.21 14.28
C VAL A 106 -16.02 -16.49 15.04
N ALA A 107 -15.59 -17.66 14.55
CA ALA A 107 -15.86 -18.95 15.18
C ALA A 107 -15.10 -19.11 16.50
N PHE A 108 -13.97 -18.43 16.69
CA PHE A 108 -13.27 -18.42 17.98
C PHE A 108 -14.05 -17.63 19.06
N LEU A 109 -14.72 -16.54 18.69
CA LEU A 109 -15.47 -15.69 19.64
C LEU A 109 -16.71 -16.40 20.18
N ASN A 110 -17.44 -17.10 19.31
CA ASN A 110 -18.60 -17.89 19.70
C ASN A 110 -18.25 -19.16 20.50
N LYS A 111 -16.96 -19.53 20.59
CA LYS A 111 -16.48 -20.67 21.39
C LYS A 111 -16.07 -20.28 22.81
N LEU A 112 -16.04 -18.99 23.12
CA LEU A 112 -15.65 -18.44 24.41
C LEU A 112 -16.86 -17.91 25.22
N GLU A 113 -18.06 -18.01 24.65
CA GLU A 113 -19.36 -17.88 25.34
C GLU A 113 -19.90 -19.28 25.72
#